data_AF-A0A2E6VDY8-F1
#
_entry.id   AF-A0A2E6VDY8-F1
#
_cell.length_a   1.000
_cell.length_b   1.000
_cell.length_c   1.000
_cell.angle_alpha   90.00
_cell.angle_beta   90.00
_cell.angle_gamma   90.00
#
_symmetry.space_group_name_H-M   'P 1'
#
loop_
_entity.id
_entity.type
_entity.pdbx_description
1 polymer ?
#
loop_
_entity_poly.entity_id
_entity_poly.type
_entity_poly.pdbx_seq_one_letter_code
_entity_poly.pdbx_strand_id
1 'polypeptide(L)'
;MNKFFTLPDNDAKKVPESSSSGSFVSKYLAAHYQKVAAVKKDLKRLPEREEFFFLQSDNSFNAFTFIPVVLEHQTAKHLYATTYSINKRVINALVELHQNGLVDEITLLVSDTLLRRNPVTTDLLAAVNREYANINVLFAWVHAKVCLIETKDAHYVIEGSGNWSENAYYEQYLFANCANLFAFRKKLITEVQIRHKAINGSIIKIE
;
A
#
# COMPACT_ATOMS: atom_id res chain seq x y z
N MET A 1 -27.15 -8.60 -23.78
CA MET A 1 -26.10 -9.46 -24.37
C MET A 1 -24.76 -8.80 -24.12
N ASN A 2 -23.93 -9.43 -23.28
CA ASN A 2 -22.70 -8.82 -22.80
C ASN A 2 -21.56 -9.07 -23.79
N LYS A 3 -21.13 -8.03 -24.52
CA LYS A 3 -20.07 -8.07 -25.54
C LYS A 3 -18.66 -8.21 -24.95
N PHE A 4 -18.51 -8.26 -23.62
CA PHE A 4 -17.22 -8.20 -22.93
C PHE A 4 -16.51 -9.55 -22.73
N PHE A 5 -17.01 -10.67 -23.26
CA PHE A 5 -16.53 -12.02 -22.88
C PHE A 5 -16.22 -13.00 -24.02
N THR A 6 -15.48 -12.57 -25.05
CA THR A 6 -14.78 -13.50 -25.97
C THR A 6 -13.44 -12.92 -26.38
N LEU A 7 -12.35 -13.67 -26.19
CA LEU A 7 -10.98 -13.29 -26.59
C LEU A 7 -10.23 -14.51 -27.17
N PRO A 8 -9.44 -14.36 -28.26
CA PRO A 8 -8.51 -15.36 -28.77
C PRO A 8 -7.05 -15.14 -28.30
N ASP A 9 -6.23 -16.20 -28.45
CA ASP A 9 -4.91 -16.44 -27.86
C ASP A 9 -3.67 -15.86 -28.61
N ASN A 10 -2.60 -15.70 -27.81
CA ASN A 10 -1.16 -16.05 -28.02
C ASN A 10 -0.02 -14.98 -27.98
N ASP A 11 0.88 -15.22 -27.01
CA ASP A 11 2.36 -15.34 -27.01
C ASP A 11 3.38 -14.21 -27.34
N ALA A 12 3.98 -13.71 -26.24
CA ALA A 12 5.41 -13.64 -25.84
C ALA A 12 6.57 -13.17 -26.76
N LYS A 13 7.42 -12.25 -26.24
CA LYS A 13 8.89 -12.43 -25.96
C LYS A 13 9.59 -11.19 -25.33
N LYS A 14 10.70 -11.43 -24.57
CA LYS A 14 11.53 -10.53 -23.70
C LYS A 14 12.89 -10.16 -24.32
N VAL A 15 13.60 -9.09 -23.85
CA VAL A 15 15.07 -9.01 -23.48
C VAL A 15 15.36 -7.81 -22.45
N PRO A 16 16.59 -7.31 -22.08
CA PRO A 16 17.23 -7.38 -20.73
C PRO A 16 17.60 -6.03 -20.01
N GLU A 17 18.42 -6.12 -18.94
CA GLU A 17 18.62 -5.27 -17.71
C GLU A 17 19.88 -4.36 -17.64
N SER A 18 19.95 -3.40 -16.69
CA SER A 18 21.09 -3.07 -15.76
C SER A 18 20.83 -1.80 -14.88
N SER A 19 20.85 -1.86 -13.52
CA SER A 19 21.88 -1.48 -12.48
C SER A 19 22.18 0.02 -12.25
N SER A 20 22.45 0.62 -11.07
CA SER A 20 22.26 0.42 -9.61
C SER A 20 22.79 1.70 -8.88
N SER A 21 22.40 1.98 -7.62
CA SER A 21 23.26 2.47 -6.49
C SER A 21 22.41 3.09 -5.37
N GLY A 22 22.78 2.82 -4.09
CA GLY A 22 21.89 2.99 -2.93
C GLY A 22 22.40 3.89 -1.79
N SER A 23 21.54 4.04 -0.79
CA SER A 23 21.84 4.49 0.57
C SER A 23 21.03 3.63 1.57
N PHE A 24 21.38 3.64 2.85
CA PHE A 24 20.97 2.68 3.89
C PHE A 24 19.45 2.50 4.05
N VAL A 25 18.99 1.23 4.16
CA VAL A 25 17.57 0.84 4.16
C VAL A 25 17.28 -0.09 5.36
N SER A 26 16.17 0.13 6.08
CA SER A 26 15.65 -0.79 7.12
C SER A 26 15.59 -2.23 6.64
N LYS A 27 15.92 -3.20 7.50
CA LYS A 27 15.90 -4.63 7.14
C LYS A 27 14.56 -5.12 6.58
N TYR A 28 13.43 -4.57 7.03
CA TYR A 28 12.10 -4.91 6.47
C TYR A 28 11.93 -4.29 5.09
N LEU A 29 12.23 -3.01 4.94
CA LEU A 29 12.13 -2.29 3.69
C LEU A 29 13.11 -2.88 2.66
N ALA A 30 14.33 -3.22 3.07
CA ALA A 30 15.33 -3.94 2.31
C ALA A 30 14.85 -5.33 1.88
N ALA A 31 14.18 -6.08 2.76
CA ALA A 31 13.55 -7.34 2.38
C ALA A 31 12.43 -7.14 1.35
N HIS A 32 11.69 -6.03 1.41
CA HIS A 32 10.69 -5.70 0.39
C HIS A 32 11.37 -5.27 -0.91
N TYR A 33 12.43 -4.47 -0.87
CA TYR A 33 13.28 -4.17 -2.03
C TYR A 33 13.93 -5.44 -2.64
N GLN A 34 14.27 -6.43 -1.83
CA GLN A 34 14.75 -7.73 -2.30
C GLN A 34 13.62 -8.58 -2.90
N LYS A 35 12.43 -8.61 -2.29
CA LYS A 35 11.23 -9.18 -2.93
C LYS A 35 10.89 -8.45 -4.22
N VAL A 36 11.14 -7.15 -4.28
CA VAL A 36 11.08 -6.34 -5.48
C VAL A 36 12.08 -6.81 -6.51
N ALA A 37 13.23 -7.41 -6.18
CA ALA A 37 14.07 -8.06 -7.20
C ALA A 37 13.38 -9.28 -7.86
N ALA A 38 12.57 -10.05 -7.10
CA ALA A 38 11.75 -11.12 -7.64
C ALA A 38 10.54 -10.58 -8.43
N VAL A 39 9.87 -9.53 -7.92
CA VAL A 39 8.77 -8.86 -8.61
C VAL A 39 9.26 -8.13 -9.86
N LYS A 40 10.43 -7.49 -9.86
CA LYS A 40 11.07 -6.78 -11.01
C LYS A 40 11.42 -7.72 -12.16
N LYS A 41 11.62 -9.01 -11.90
CA LYS A 41 11.76 -10.01 -12.96
C LYS A 41 10.52 -10.04 -13.88
N ASP A 42 9.35 -9.76 -13.30
CA ASP A 42 8.04 -9.87 -13.95
C ASP A 42 7.37 -8.49 -14.18
N LEU A 43 7.54 -7.55 -13.25
CA LEU A 43 7.03 -6.18 -13.25
C LEU A 43 8.16 -5.20 -13.60
N LYS A 44 8.46 -5.10 -14.90
CA LYS A 44 9.60 -4.31 -15.43
C LYS A 44 9.35 -2.81 -15.50
N ARG A 45 8.10 -2.37 -15.33
CA ARG A 45 7.68 -0.98 -15.41
C ARG A 45 6.46 -0.77 -14.52
N LEU A 46 6.17 0.49 -14.22
CA LEU A 46 4.90 0.89 -13.62
C LEU A 46 3.78 0.86 -14.68
N PRO A 47 2.51 0.68 -14.27
CA PRO A 47 1.39 0.87 -15.19
C PRO A 47 1.39 2.30 -15.72
N GLU A 48 1.22 2.42 -17.03
CA GLU A 48 0.99 3.69 -17.71
C GLU A 48 -0.41 4.22 -17.37
N ARG A 49 -0.69 5.47 -17.76
CA ARG A 49 -1.98 6.09 -17.49
C ARG A 49 -3.12 5.25 -18.11
N GLU A 50 -4.14 4.98 -17.29
CA GLU A 50 -5.28 4.10 -17.60
C GLU A 50 -4.88 2.63 -17.84
N GLU A 51 -3.78 2.17 -17.25
CA GLU A 51 -3.34 0.79 -17.31
C GLU A 51 -3.50 0.06 -15.98
N PHE A 52 -3.75 -1.25 -16.09
CA PHE A 52 -4.11 -2.14 -15.00
C PHE A 52 -3.33 -3.45 -15.12
N PHE A 53 -2.48 -3.75 -14.15
CA PHE A 53 -1.81 -5.04 -14.02
C PHE A 53 -2.55 -5.93 -13.04
N PHE A 54 -2.97 -7.09 -13.50
CA PHE A 54 -3.56 -8.13 -12.67
C PHE A 54 -2.48 -9.15 -12.35
N LEU A 55 -2.19 -9.29 -11.07
CA LEU A 55 -1.07 -10.04 -10.55
C LEU A 55 -1.60 -11.15 -9.65
N GLN A 56 -0.95 -12.30 -9.73
CA GLN A 56 -1.18 -13.41 -8.84
C GLN A 56 0.16 -13.89 -8.33
N SER A 57 0.23 -14.25 -7.06
CA SER A 57 1.44 -14.73 -6.44
C SER A 57 1.15 -15.92 -5.56
N ASP A 58 2.00 -16.93 -5.69
CA ASP A 58 2.24 -17.97 -4.70
C ASP A 58 3.41 -17.61 -3.78
N ASN A 59 3.85 -16.35 -3.75
CA ASN A 59 4.87 -15.86 -2.85
C ASN A 59 4.30 -14.86 -1.84
N SER A 60 4.97 -14.73 -0.71
CA SER A 60 4.54 -13.91 0.44
C SER A 60 4.74 -12.39 0.23
N PHE A 61 4.41 -11.81 -0.94
CA PHE A 61 4.41 -10.36 -1.10
C PHE A 61 3.02 -9.76 -0.86
N ASN A 62 3.00 -8.51 -0.40
CA ASN A 62 1.77 -7.78 -0.09
C ASN A 62 1.74 -6.41 -0.76
N ALA A 63 0.65 -5.68 -0.59
CA ALA A 63 0.50 -4.34 -1.18
C ALA A 63 1.64 -3.38 -0.78
N PHE A 64 2.28 -3.59 0.39
CA PHE A 64 3.44 -2.81 0.81
C PHE A 64 4.64 -2.98 -0.13
N THR A 65 4.82 -4.15 -0.74
CA THR A 65 5.92 -4.42 -1.70
C THR A 65 5.90 -3.49 -2.92
N PHE A 66 4.73 -2.97 -3.29
CA PHE A 66 4.58 -2.09 -4.45
C PHE A 66 4.91 -0.63 -4.13
N ILE A 67 4.88 -0.23 -2.86
CA ILE A 67 5.20 1.15 -2.46
C ILE A 67 6.65 1.48 -2.83
N PRO A 68 7.67 0.67 -2.43
CA PRO A 68 9.04 0.91 -2.86
C PRO A 68 9.21 0.93 -4.39
N VAL A 69 8.47 0.08 -5.12
CA VAL A 69 8.54 0.04 -6.60
C VAL A 69 8.12 1.37 -7.21
N VAL A 70 7.06 1.99 -6.69
CA VAL A 70 6.65 3.33 -7.12
C VAL A 70 7.67 4.39 -6.70
N LEU A 71 8.13 4.31 -5.44
CA LEU A 71 8.99 5.34 -4.83
C LEU A 71 10.42 5.39 -5.38
N GLU A 72 10.86 4.36 -6.10
CA GLU A 72 12.13 4.38 -6.86
C GLU A 72 12.12 5.39 -8.02
N HIS A 73 10.95 5.76 -8.54
CA HIS A 73 10.81 6.63 -9.70
C HIS A 73 10.30 8.03 -9.35
N GLN A 74 9.60 8.17 -8.24
CA GLN A 74 8.88 9.39 -7.88
C GLN A 74 8.53 9.42 -6.39
N THR A 75 8.49 10.62 -5.80
CA THR A 75 7.99 10.78 -4.44
C THR A 75 6.46 10.79 -4.41
N ALA A 76 5.89 10.36 -3.28
CA ALA A 76 4.46 10.41 -3.05
C ALA A 76 4.09 11.66 -2.25
N LYS A 77 3.15 12.44 -2.78
CA LYS A 77 2.50 13.52 -2.03
C LYS A 77 1.64 12.93 -0.92
N HIS A 78 0.92 11.86 -1.23
CA HIS A 78 0.03 11.23 -0.27
C HIS A 78 -0.06 9.73 -0.51
N LEU A 79 0.23 8.96 0.54
CA LEU A 79 -0.03 7.54 0.59
C LEU A 79 -1.26 7.25 1.45
N TYR A 80 -2.26 6.62 0.85
CA TYR A 80 -3.42 6.10 1.55
C TYR A 80 -3.31 4.59 1.66
N ALA A 81 -3.67 4.03 2.81
CA ALA A 81 -3.76 2.59 2.96
C ALA A 81 -4.95 2.20 3.82
N THR A 82 -5.74 1.24 3.36
CA THR A 82 -6.69 0.51 4.17
C THR A 82 -6.29 -0.94 4.30
N THR A 83 -6.45 -1.52 5.48
CA THR A 83 -6.18 -2.95 5.73
C THR A 83 -6.98 -3.45 6.94
N TYR A 84 -7.28 -4.75 6.96
CA TYR A 84 -7.86 -5.38 8.15
C TYR A 84 -6.83 -5.53 9.28
N SER A 85 -5.57 -5.74 8.94
CA SER A 85 -4.48 -5.97 9.90
C SER A 85 -3.17 -5.34 9.40
N ILE A 86 -2.38 -4.82 10.32
CA ILE A 86 -1.05 -4.25 10.09
C ILE A 86 -0.10 -4.70 11.20
N ASN A 87 1.19 -4.83 10.91
CA ASN A 87 2.19 -5.17 11.92
C ASN A 87 3.20 -4.03 12.16
N LYS A 88 3.95 -4.13 13.25
CA LYS A 88 4.96 -3.13 13.64
C LYS A 88 6.03 -2.87 12.58
N ARG A 89 6.42 -3.90 11.81
CA ARG A 89 7.48 -3.78 10.80
C ARG A 89 7.02 -2.88 9.64
N VAL A 90 5.77 -3.03 9.22
CA VAL A 90 5.15 -2.17 8.19
C VAL A 90 5.03 -0.73 8.69
N ILE A 91 4.56 -0.53 9.93
CA ILE A 91 4.43 0.83 10.51
C ILE A 91 5.79 1.54 10.53
N ASN A 92 6.84 0.87 11.03
CA ASN A 92 8.16 1.48 11.09
C ASN A 92 8.72 1.79 9.70
N ALA A 93 8.46 0.94 8.71
CA ALA A 93 8.90 1.19 7.34
C ALA A 93 8.14 2.36 6.70
N LEU A 94 6.85 2.56 7.02
CA LEU A 94 6.10 3.75 6.59
C LEU A 94 6.68 5.03 7.21
N VAL A 95 7.02 5.00 8.50
CA VAL A 95 7.66 6.13 9.18
C VAL A 95 9.01 6.48 8.53
N GLU A 96 9.82 5.48 8.21
CA GLU A 96 11.10 5.67 7.52
C GLU A 96 10.92 6.26 6.11
N LEU A 97 9.95 5.78 5.33
CA LEU A 97 9.64 6.37 4.02
C LEU A 97 9.27 7.85 4.15
N HIS A 98 8.51 8.22 5.17
CA HIS A 98 8.16 9.61 5.46
C HIS A 98 9.38 10.43 5.93
N GLN A 99 10.17 9.92 6.88
CA GLN A 99 11.38 10.59 7.38
C GLN A 99 12.42 10.86 6.28
N ASN A 100 12.52 9.96 5.30
CA ASN A 100 13.43 10.09 4.17
C ASN A 100 12.87 11.02 3.06
N GLY A 101 11.70 11.64 3.26
CA GLY A 101 11.10 12.54 2.28
C GLY A 101 10.58 11.84 1.01
N LEU A 102 10.36 10.52 1.07
CA LEU A 102 9.78 9.77 -0.05
C LEU A 102 8.26 9.85 -0.06
N VAL A 103 7.64 10.09 1.10
CA VAL A 103 6.19 10.23 1.26
C VAL A 103 5.88 11.42 2.16
N ASP A 104 5.20 12.44 1.64
CA ASP A 104 4.94 13.68 2.39
C ASP A 104 3.82 13.50 3.43
N GLU A 105 2.75 12.79 3.07
CA GLU A 105 1.60 12.50 3.94
C GLU A 105 1.18 11.03 3.87
N ILE A 106 0.80 10.47 5.03
CA ILE A 106 0.30 9.10 5.13
C ILE A 106 -1.07 9.10 5.82
N THR A 107 -2.04 8.38 5.25
CA THR A 107 -3.33 8.11 5.90
C THR A 107 -3.61 6.63 5.97
N LEU A 108 -3.65 6.11 7.19
CA LEU A 108 -3.95 4.71 7.49
C LEU A 108 -5.38 4.56 7.99
N LEU A 109 -6.18 3.76 7.29
CA LEU A 109 -7.47 3.27 7.75
C LEU A 109 -7.34 1.80 8.15
N VAL A 110 -7.44 1.50 9.42
CA VAL A 110 -7.26 0.14 9.93
C VAL A 110 -8.57 -0.39 10.52
N SER A 111 -8.77 -1.71 10.49
CA SER A 111 -9.92 -2.30 11.18
C SER A 111 -9.94 -1.90 12.65
N ASP A 112 -11.08 -1.40 13.13
CA ASP A 112 -11.36 -1.12 14.54
C ASP A 112 -11.20 -2.36 15.45
N THR A 113 -11.32 -3.56 14.87
CA THR A 113 -11.05 -4.81 15.58
C THR A 113 -9.60 -4.93 16.06
N LEU A 114 -8.65 -4.23 15.42
CA LEU A 114 -7.24 -4.24 15.81
C LEU A 114 -7.02 -3.68 17.23
N LEU A 115 -7.82 -2.71 17.65
CA LEU A 115 -7.75 -2.07 18.97
C LEU A 115 -7.80 -3.11 20.10
N ARG A 116 -8.63 -4.15 19.93
CA ARG A 116 -8.75 -5.26 20.88
C ARG A 116 -7.78 -6.39 20.62
N ARG A 117 -7.55 -6.71 19.34
CA ARG A 117 -6.76 -7.88 18.93
C ARG A 117 -5.26 -7.69 19.12
N ASN A 118 -4.75 -6.47 18.98
CA ASN A 118 -3.33 -6.17 19.10
C ASN A 118 -3.10 -4.76 19.68
N PRO A 119 -3.24 -4.60 21.01
CA PRO A 119 -3.04 -3.32 21.69
C PRO A 119 -1.66 -2.72 21.42
N VAL A 120 -0.61 -3.55 21.37
CA VAL A 120 0.76 -3.07 21.19
C VAL A 120 0.98 -2.42 19.81
N THR A 121 0.34 -2.93 18.77
CA THR A 121 0.35 -2.29 17.44
C THR A 121 -0.49 -1.01 17.44
N THR A 122 -1.58 -0.99 18.19
CA THR A 122 -2.44 0.19 18.36
C THR A 122 -1.70 1.33 19.06
N ASP A 123 -0.99 1.02 20.15
CA ASP A 123 -0.18 1.99 20.89
C ASP A 123 0.93 2.58 20.01
N LEU A 124 1.56 1.75 19.17
CA LEU A 124 2.55 2.22 18.21
C LEU A 124 1.93 3.17 17.18
N LEU A 125 0.76 2.84 16.63
CA LEU A 125 0.06 3.72 15.69
C LEU A 125 -0.30 5.06 16.32
N ALA A 126 -0.75 5.06 17.58
CA ALA A 126 -1.03 6.27 18.33
C ALA A 126 0.26 7.09 18.54
N ALA A 127 1.34 6.44 19.00
CA ALA A 127 2.64 7.10 19.19
C ALA A 127 3.18 7.74 17.90
N VAL A 128 3.08 7.05 16.77
CA VAL A 128 3.47 7.58 15.45
C VAL A 128 2.64 8.81 15.10
N ASN A 129 1.32 8.79 15.28
CA ASN A 129 0.47 9.96 15.03
C ASN A 129 0.84 11.16 15.92
N ARG A 130 1.27 10.92 17.17
CA ARG A 130 1.74 12.00 18.06
C ARG A 130 3.03 12.65 17.55
N GLU A 131 3.94 11.84 17.04
CA GLU A 131 5.27 12.27 16.61
C GLU A 131 5.24 12.93 15.23
N TYR A 132 4.35 12.47 14.34
CA TYR A 132 4.25 12.92 12.96
C TYR A 132 2.83 13.41 12.64
N ALA A 133 2.65 14.73 12.59
CA ALA A 133 1.36 15.35 12.28
C ALA A 133 0.81 14.96 10.88
N ASN A 134 1.69 14.63 9.94
CA ASN A 134 1.35 14.19 8.58
C ASN A 134 1.05 12.68 8.49
N ILE A 135 1.05 11.96 9.61
CA ILE A 135 0.65 10.55 9.65
C ILE A 135 -0.69 10.44 10.38
N ASN A 136 -1.75 10.34 9.57
CA ASN A 136 -3.12 10.21 10.02
C ASN A 136 -3.49 8.74 10.25
N VAL A 137 -4.03 8.40 11.42
CA VAL A 137 -4.48 7.05 11.75
C VAL A 137 -5.96 7.05 12.11
N LEU A 138 -6.73 6.29 11.34
CA LEU A 138 -8.18 6.15 11.42
C LEU A 138 -8.57 4.69 11.63
N PHE A 139 -9.68 4.45 12.33
CA PHE A 139 -10.22 3.12 12.56
C PHE A 139 -11.69 3.04 12.18
N ALA A 140 -12.05 2.03 11.39
CA ALA A 140 -13.42 1.74 10.99
C ALA A 140 -13.65 0.23 10.87
N TRP A 141 -14.90 -0.19 10.68
CA TRP A 141 -15.18 -1.59 10.36
C TRP A 141 -14.87 -1.86 8.89
N VAL A 142 -13.60 -2.15 8.61
CA VAL A 142 -13.09 -2.33 7.26
C VAL A 142 -12.34 -3.66 7.13
N HIS A 143 -12.54 -4.33 5.99
CA HIS A 143 -11.75 -5.51 5.58
C HIS A 143 -11.02 -5.29 4.24
N ALA A 144 -11.21 -4.14 3.60
CA ALA A 144 -10.55 -3.77 2.35
C ALA A 144 -9.03 -3.68 2.54
N LYS A 145 -8.28 -4.15 1.54
CA LYS A 145 -6.83 -4.01 1.46
C LYS A 145 -6.49 -3.25 0.19
N VAL A 146 -6.33 -1.94 0.34
CA VAL A 146 -6.12 -1.02 -0.77
C VAL A 146 -5.02 -0.05 -0.37
N CYS A 147 -4.02 0.12 -1.23
CA CYS A 147 -3.03 1.18 -1.19
C CYS A 147 -3.32 2.15 -2.32
N LEU A 148 -3.26 3.44 -2.05
CA LEU A 148 -3.30 4.48 -3.06
C LEU A 148 -2.05 5.34 -2.90
N ILE A 149 -1.36 5.62 -4.00
CA ILE A 149 -0.17 6.45 -4.00
C ILE A 149 -0.40 7.60 -4.97
N GLU A 150 -0.58 8.79 -4.43
CA GLU A 150 -0.68 10.04 -5.18
C GLU A 150 0.70 10.66 -5.32
N THR A 151 1.11 10.94 -6.55
CA THR A 151 2.38 11.62 -6.82
C THR A 151 2.14 12.92 -7.57
N LYS A 152 3.22 13.53 -8.07
CA LYS A 152 3.07 14.73 -8.91
C LYS A 152 2.32 14.44 -10.20
N ASP A 153 2.59 13.30 -10.82
CA ASP A 153 2.21 13.03 -12.22
C ASP A 153 1.30 11.80 -12.39
N ALA A 154 1.09 10.99 -11.35
CA ALA A 154 0.36 9.72 -11.43
C ALA A 154 -0.52 9.42 -10.20
N HIS A 155 -1.47 8.51 -10.39
CA HIS A 155 -2.41 8.05 -9.37
C HIS A 155 -2.43 6.53 -9.33
N TYR A 156 -1.59 5.96 -8.47
CA TYR A 156 -1.47 4.51 -8.39
C TYR A 156 -2.44 3.90 -7.40
N VAL A 157 -2.98 2.73 -7.77
CA VAL A 157 -3.89 1.93 -6.97
C VAL A 157 -3.35 0.52 -6.89
N ILE A 158 -3.16 0.03 -5.66
CA ILE A 158 -2.85 -1.37 -5.38
C ILE A 158 -3.97 -1.94 -4.53
N GLU A 159 -4.70 -2.93 -5.01
CA GLU A 159 -5.71 -3.61 -4.21
C GLU A 159 -5.60 -5.11 -4.33
N GLY A 160 -5.90 -5.84 -3.26
CA GLY A 160 -5.74 -7.28 -3.28
C GLY A 160 -6.34 -7.99 -2.09
N SER A 161 -6.09 -9.29 -2.02
CA SER A 161 -6.56 -10.16 -0.94
C SER A 161 -5.68 -10.13 0.31
N GLY A 162 -4.41 -9.73 0.16
CA GLY A 162 -3.44 -9.75 1.25
C GLY A 162 -3.54 -8.56 2.21
N ASN A 163 -3.39 -8.83 3.50
CA ASN A 163 -3.22 -7.81 4.53
C ASN A 163 -1.83 -7.15 4.51
N TRP A 164 -1.70 -6.08 5.27
CA TRP A 164 -0.41 -5.42 5.53
C TRP A 164 0.29 -6.05 6.75
N SER A 165 0.15 -7.36 6.86
CA SER A 165 0.78 -8.21 7.87
C SER A 165 1.39 -9.42 7.17
N GLU A 166 1.58 -10.52 7.88
CA GLU A 166 1.80 -11.80 7.20
C GLU A 166 0.53 -12.22 6.46
N ASN A 167 0.69 -12.76 5.26
CA ASN A 167 -0.36 -13.10 4.32
C ASN A 167 -0.36 -14.57 4.00
N ALA A 168 -1.46 -15.04 3.39
CA ALA A 168 -1.51 -16.39 2.87
C ALA A 168 -0.48 -16.52 1.72
N TYR A 169 -0.01 -17.75 1.49
CA TYR A 169 0.98 -18.04 0.45
C TYR A 169 0.46 -17.64 -0.95
N TYR A 170 -0.84 -17.78 -1.20
CA TYR A 170 -1.48 -17.49 -2.48
C TYR A 170 -2.38 -16.25 -2.42
N GLU A 171 -2.02 -15.20 -3.15
CA GLU A 171 -2.68 -13.89 -3.12
C GLU A 171 -2.82 -13.30 -4.54
N GLN A 172 -3.81 -12.44 -4.74
CA GLN A 172 -3.97 -11.65 -5.96
C GLN A 172 -3.92 -10.15 -5.69
N TYR A 173 -3.40 -9.40 -6.65
CA TYR A 173 -3.33 -7.95 -6.62
C TYR A 173 -3.70 -7.34 -7.97
N LEU A 174 -4.38 -6.21 -7.93
CA LEU A 174 -4.44 -5.24 -9.02
C LEU A 174 -3.42 -4.14 -8.72
N PHE A 175 -2.58 -3.80 -9.68
CA PHE A 175 -1.73 -2.62 -9.66
C PHE A 175 -2.04 -1.74 -10.88
N ALA A 176 -2.63 -0.57 -10.65
CA ALA A 176 -3.12 0.30 -11.71
C ALA A 176 -2.62 1.74 -11.57
N ASN A 177 -2.62 2.48 -12.66
CA ASN A 177 -2.42 3.93 -12.69
C ASN A 177 -3.61 4.59 -13.38
N CYS A 178 -4.60 4.97 -12.59
CA CYS A 178 -5.87 5.48 -13.10
C CYS A 178 -6.44 6.47 -12.09
N ALA A 179 -6.56 7.73 -12.50
CA ALA A 179 -7.06 8.79 -11.62
C ALA A 179 -8.51 8.55 -11.18
N ASN A 180 -9.34 8.01 -12.07
CA ASN A 180 -10.74 7.70 -11.77
C ASN A 180 -10.86 6.54 -10.78
N LEU A 181 -10.09 5.46 -10.97
CA LEU A 181 -10.07 4.35 -10.02
C LEU A 181 -9.52 4.81 -8.67
N PHE A 182 -8.45 5.61 -8.67
CA PHE A 182 -7.87 6.19 -7.46
C PHE A 182 -8.91 7.00 -6.69
N ALA A 183 -9.59 7.93 -7.36
CA ALA A 183 -10.61 8.77 -6.74
C ALA A 183 -11.77 7.92 -6.19
N PHE A 184 -12.18 6.89 -6.93
CA PHE A 184 -13.21 5.96 -6.48
C PHE A 184 -12.77 5.16 -5.24
N ARG A 185 -11.55 4.63 -5.22
CA ARG A 185 -11.03 3.86 -4.08
C ARG A 185 -10.73 4.73 -2.86
N LYS A 186 -10.35 6.00 -3.04
CA LYS A 186 -10.16 6.97 -1.96
C LYS A 186 -11.43 7.14 -1.11
N LYS A 187 -12.60 6.94 -1.71
CA LYS A 187 -13.89 6.94 -1.00
C LYS A 187 -14.01 5.90 0.09
N LEU A 188 -13.30 4.76 -0.02
CA LEU A 188 -13.25 3.77 1.06
C LEU A 188 -12.69 4.34 2.37
N ILE A 189 -11.91 5.42 2.27
CA ILE A 189 -11.26 6.07 3.40
C ILE A 189 -12.00 7.35 3.80
N THR A 190 -12.52 8.11 2.82
CA THR A 190 -13.15 9.41 3.07
C THR A 190 -14.65 9.34 3.35
N GLU A 191 -15.35 8.29 2.90
CA GLU A 191 -16.81 8.17 3.05
C GLU A 191 -17.21 7.07 4.07
N VAL A 192 -16.25 6.27 4.57
CA VAL A 192 -16.54 5.25 5.59
C VAL A 192 -16.82 5.90 6.95
N GLN A 193 -17.74 5.31 7.72
CA GLN A 193 -17.97 5.72 9.10
C GLN A 193 -16.75 5.42 9.97
N ILE A 194 -15.98 6.46 10.27
CA ILE A 194 -14.85 6.39 11.21
C ILE A 194 -15.40 6.20 12.61
N ARG A 195 -14.92 5.17 13.30
CA ARG A 195 -15.33 4.82 14.66
C ARG A 195 -14.32 5.27 15.70
N HIS A 196 -13.04 5.31 15.35
CA HIS A 196 -11.99 5.85 16.21
C HIS A 196 -10.92 6.56 15.37
N LYS A 197 -10.21 7.50 15.99
CA LYS A 197 -9.08 8.22 15.38
C LYS A 197 -7.97 8.41 16.40
N ALA A 198 -6.72 8.34 15.95
CA ALA A 198 -5.59 8.78 16.76
C ALA A 198 -5.50 10.31 16.72
N ILE A 199 -5.43 10.92 17.90
CA ILE A 199 -5.22 12.36 18.08
C ILE A 199 -4.17 12.54 19.17
N ASN A 200 -3.03 13.14 18.83
CA ASN A 200 -1.92 13.44 19.76
C ASN A 200 -1.50 12.23 20.62
N GLY A 201 -1.49 11.03 20.05
CA GLY A 201 -1.09 9.82 20.78
C GLY A 201 -2.19 9.12 21.56
N SER A 202 -3.43 9.60 21.47
CA SER A 202 -4.59 8.95 22.10
C SER A 202 -5.57 8.45 21.04
N ILE A 203 -6.10 7.24 21.22
CA ILE A 203 -7.18 6.72 20.38
C ILE A 203 -8.51 7.23 20.94
N ILE A 204 -9.21 8.05 20.16
CA ILE A 204 -10.48 8.66 20.55
C ILE A 204 -11.60 8.03 19.74
N LYS A 205 -12.69 7.64 20.40
CA LYS A 205 -13.90 7.17 19.74
C LYS A 205 -14.63 8.35 19.08
N ILE A 206 -15.03 8.17 17.83
CA ILE A 206 -15.83 9.12 17.06
C ILE A 206 -17.20 8.47 16.89
N GLU A 207 -18.26 9.18 17.30
CA GLU A 207 -19.65 8.72 17.27
C GLU A 207 -20.18 8.60 15.84
#